data_AF-A0A968PLJ1-F1
#
_entry.id   AF-A0A968PLJ1-F1
#
_cell.length_a   1.000
_cell.length_b   1.000
_cell.length_c   1.000
_cell.angle_alpha   90.00
_cell.angle_beta   90.00
_cell.angle_gamma   90.00
#
_symmetry.space_group_name_H-M   'P 1'
#
loop_
_entity.id
_entity.type
_entity.pdbx_description
1 polymer ?
#
loop_
_entity_poly.entity_id
_entity_poly.type
_entity_poly.pdbx_seq_one_letter_code
_entity_poly.pdbx_strand_id
1 'polypeptide(L)'
;MTQVLETAGGPTLAADIGRVEIRRPQRSGADQIINVDLRQLLATGDLRYDVALRDGDTIFVPTAEQIDLLETSRLASASFAPDESPAVNIAIVGEVFRPGTYTVTGTARTSEAGVPGGLNVTGRPPTVTRAIQVAGGIKSMANIAQIEIRRPTRTGEEQVFEIDLRALLLQGDLRQDAVLQEGDTIVVPTATALDPEQASLYGSASFSPDSIRVTVVGEVIEAGVVEIPPNTPMNQAILSAGGFNTRARRGTVRLVRLNPDGTVIEERIPIDFAEGISEQNPILQNNDVVIVGRSNLASISDTLGTILTPLDRFFSILSAPFRILD
;
A
#
# COMPACT_ATOMS: atom_id res chain seq x y z
N MET A 1 8.28 -37.50 18.46
CA MET A 1 7.00 -36.84 18.13
C MET A 1 7.15 -35.84 16.98
N THR A 2 8.17 -34.98 17.03
CA THR A 2 8.46 -33.94 16.01
C THR A 2 8.40 -34.45 14.56
N GLN A 3 8.99 -35.62 14.27
CA GLN A 3 8.98 -36.22 12.94
C GLN A 3 7.56 -36.54 12.42
N VAL A 4 6.63 -36.91 13.31
CA VAL A 4 5.22 -37.14 12.93
C VAL A 4 4.52 -35.82 12.65
N LEU A 5 4.81 -34.77 13.42
CA LEU A 5 4.30 -33.42 13.14
C LEU A 5 4.82 -32.92 11.80
N GLU A 6 6.11 -33.08 11.51
CA GLU A 6 6.73 -32.73 10.23
C GLU A 6 6.06 -33.48 9.06
N THR A 7 5.86 -34.80 9.20
CA THR A 7 5.14 -35.61 8.18
C THR A 7 3.69 -35.15 7.99
N ALA A 8 3.06 -34.60 9.03
CA ALA A 8 1.72 -34.03 8.98
C ALA A 8 1.68 -32.57 8.46
N GLY A 9 2.82 -32.02 8.01
CA GLY A 9 2.95 -30.64 7.53
C GLY A 9 3.14 -29.60 8.64
N GLY A 10 3.55 -30.03 9.83
CA GLY A 10 3.81 -29.18 10.98
C GLY A 10 2.55 -28.64 11.69
N PRO A 11 2.71 -28.02 12.87
CA PRO A 11 1.64 -27.27 13.51
C PRO A 11 1.30 -26.00 12.70
N THR A 12 0.03 -25.59 12.71
CA THR A 12 -0.37 -24.26 12.20
C THR A 12 0.25 -23.15 13.05
N LEU A 13 0.47 -21.94 12.53
CA LEU A 13 1.00 -20.85 13.40
C LEU A 13 -0.04 -20.35 14.42
N ALA A 14 -1.30 -20.79 14.34
CA ALA A 14 -2.31 -20.57 15.36
C ALA A 14 -2.28 -21.62 16.49
N ALA A 15 -1.42 -22.63 16.39
CA ALA A 15 -1.34 -23.72 17.36
C ALA A 15 -0.70 -23.25 18.67
N ASP A 16 -1.24 -23.73 19.78
CA ASP A 16 -0.59 -23.66 21.08
C ASP A 16 0.38 -24.82 21.24
N ILE A 17 1.63 -24.58 20.85
CA ILE A 17 2.69 -25.57 20.97
C ILE A 17 3.19 -25.74 22.40
N GLY A 18 2.74 -24.91 23.35
CA GLY A 18 3.03 -25.06 24.77
C GLY A 18 2.15 -26.12 25.46
N ARG A 19 1.00 -26.45 24.86
CA ARG A 19 -0.02 -27.35 25.43
C ARG A 19 -0.33 -28.54 24.53
N VAL A 20 0.67 -29.12 23.86
CA VAL A 20 0.46 -30.32 23.02
C VAL A 20 0.13 -31.53 23.91
N GLU A 21 -0.89 -32.29 23.52
CA GLU A 21 -1.31 -33.50 24.23
C GLU A 21 -0.99 -34.74 23.41
N ILE A 22 -0.38 -35.75 24.03
CA ILE A 22 -0.30 -37.10 23.49
C ILE A 22 -1.26 -37.98 24.30
N ARG A 23 -2.23 -38.57 23.63
CA ARG A 23 -3.19 -39.52 24.20
C ARG A 23 -2.72 -40.93 23.87
N ARG A 24 -2.32 -41.67 24.90
CA ARG A 24 -1.78 -43.02 24.77
C ARG A 24 -2.80 -44.04 25.28
N PRO A 25 -3.28 -44.95 24.43
CA PRO A 25 -4.27 -45.94 24.83
C PRO A 25 -3.69 -46.91 25.86
N GLN A 26 -4.46 -47.20 26.91
CA GLN A 26 -4.09 -48.16 27.95
C GLN A 26 -5.01 -49.38 27.91
N ARG A 27 -4.46 -50.57 28.22
CA ARG A 27 -5.26 -51.83 28.28
C ARG A 27 -6.30 -51.85 29.40
N SER A 28 -6.22 -50.92 30.35
CA SER A 28 -6.96 -50.94 31.63
C SER A 28 -8.09 -49.91 31.71
N GLY A 29 -8.38 -49.16 30.64
CA GLY A 29 -9.38 -48.09 30.67
C GLY A 29 -8.87 -46.81 29.99
N ALA A 30 -9.15 -45.67 30.61
CA ALA A 30 -8.94 -44.34 30.03
C ALA A 30 -7.50 -44.09 29.52
N ASP A 31 -7.41 -43.33 28.43
CA ASP A 31 -6.14 -42.97 27.80
C ASP A 31 -5.23 -42.20 28.76
N GLN A 32 -3.93 -42.48 28.70
CA GLN A 32 -2.92 -41.69 29.38
C GLN A 32 -2.67 -40.40 28.59
N ILE A 33 -2.89 -39.26 29.22
CA ILE A 33 -2.60 -37.94 28.64
C ILE A 33 -1.19 -37.52 29.06
N ILE A 34 -0.34 -37.24 28.09
CA ILE A 34 1.02 -36.72 28.27
C ILE A 34 1.05 -35.32 27.70
N ASN A 35 1.28 -34.33 28.56
CA ASN A 35 1.42 -32.94 28.14
C ASN A 35 2.87 -32.67 27.69
N VAL A 36 3.01 -31.99 26.56
CA VAL A 36 4.28 -31.67 25.94
C VAL A 36 4.32 -30.18 25.62
N ASP A 37 5.31 -29.48 26.18
CA ASP A 37 5.61 -28.09 25.83
C ASP A 37 6.71 -28.07 24.78
N LEU A 38 6.31 -27.97 23.51
CA LEU A 38 7.24 -27.88 22.38
C LEU A 38 7.96 -26.54 22.31
N ARG A 39 7.51 -25.49 23.03
CA ARG A 39 8.27 -24.23 23.09
C ARG A 39 9.59 -24.43 23.80
N GLN A 40 9.62 -25.30 24.81
CA GLN A 40 10.87 -25.66 25.47
C GLN A 40 11.82 -26.36 24.49
N LEU A 41 11.31 -27.28 23.67
CA LEU A 41 12.11 -27.91 22.62
C LEU A 41 12.71 -26.88 21.66
N LEU A 42 11.91 -25.91 21.21
CA LEU A 42 12.37 -24.85 20.30
C LEU A 42 13.33 -23.86 20.95
N ALA A 43 13.11 -23.53 22.23
CA ALA A 43 13.91 -22.54 22.94
C ALA A 43 15.26 -23.09 23.42
N THR A 44 15.31 -24.35 23.83
CA THR A 44 16.49 -24.95 24.47
C THR A 44 17.16 -26.04 23.63
N GLY A 45 16.47 -26.59 22.63
CA GLY A 45 16.94 -27.77 21.89
C GLY A 45 16.92 -29.06 22.71
N ASP A 46 16.29 -29.06 23.88
CA ASP A 46 16.28 -30.22 24.79
C ASP A 46 15.33 -31.30 24.28
N LEU A 47 15.91 -32.37 23.72
CA LEU A 47 15.20 -33.50 23.15
C LEU A 47 14.32 -34.27 24.16
N ARG A 48 14.43 -34.01 25.47
CA ARG A 48 13.52 -34.59 26.47
C ARG A 48 12.07 -34.14 26.27
N TYR A 49 11.87 -32.98 25.63
CA TYR A 49 10.55 -32.50 25.23
C TYR A 49 10.06 -33.14 23.92
N ASP A 50 10.90 -33.89 23.20
CA ASP A 50 10.49 -34.69 22.04
C ASP A 50 10.12 -36.12 22.47
N VAL A 51 8.89 -36.29 22.93
CA VAL A 51 8.42 -37.57 23.45
C VAL A 51 8.42 -38.65 22.37
N ALA A 52 8.96 -39.83 22.71
CA ALA A 52 8.90 -41.01 21.87
C ALA A 52 7.45 -41.54 21.81
N LEU A 53 6.95 -41.68 20.59
CA LEU A 53 5.59 -42.16 20.32
C LEU A 53 5.55 -43.69 20.34
N ARG A 54 4.39 -44.24 20.67
CA ARG A 54 4.06 -45.66 20.62
C ARG A 54 2.90 -45.89 19.67
N ASP A 55 2.77 -47.14 19.24
CA ASP A 55 1.62 -47.56 18.45
C ASP A 55 0.29 -47.22 19.15
N GLY A 56 -0.64 -46.64 18.40
CA GLY A 56 -1.92 -46.14 18.90
C GLY A 56 -1.90 -44.77 19.58
N ASP A 57 -0.74 -44.10 19.74
CA ASP A 57 -0.71 -42.74 20.27
C ASP A 57 -1.43 -41.76 19.34
N THR A 58 -2.28 -40.89 19.91
CA THR A 58 -2.92 -39.77 19.21
C THR A 58 -2.30 -38.47 19.68
N ILE A 59 -1.91 -37.60 18.74
CA ILE A 59 -1.38 -36.27 19.05
C ILE A 59 -2.48 -35.24 18.83
N PHE A 60 -2.74 -34.42 19.83
CA PHE A 60 -3.66 -33.31 19.75
C PHE A 60 -2.90 -32.00 19.99
N VAL A 61 -2.99 -31.09 19.03
CA VAL A 61 -2.38 -29.76 19.10
C VAL A 61 -3.52 -28.75 19.20
N PRO A 62 -3.75 -28.14 20.38
CA PRO A 62 -4.82 -27.15 20.53
C PRO A 62 -4.51 -25.85 19.78
N THR A 63 -5.54 -25.08 19.48
CA THR A 63 -5.41 -23.70 18.99
C THR A 63 -5.16 -22.76 20.17
N ALA A 64 -4.25 -21.79 20.01
CA ALA A 64 -3.96 -20.81 21.03
C ALA A 64 -5.15 -19.86 21.26
N GLU A 65 -5.42 -19.52 22.52
CA GLU A 65 -6.47 -18.56 22.87
C GLU A 65 -6.07 -17.12 22.48
N GLN A 66 -4.76 -16.82 22.51
CA GLN A 66 -4.19 -15.53 22.12
C GLN A 66 -3.00 -15.76 21.19
N ILE A 67 -2.86 -14.92 20.17
CA ILE A 67 -1.74 -14.98 19.23
C ILE A 67 -0.56 -14.17 19.78
N ASP A 68 0.58 -14.84 19.94
CA ASP A 68 1.87 -14.19 20.21
C ASP A 68 2.69 -14.11 18.90
N LEU A 69 2.93 -12.88 18.44
CA LEU A 69 3.69 -12.61 17.20
C LEU A 69 5.14 -13.13 17.26
N LEU A 70 5.76 -13.10 18.43
CA LEU A 70 7.11 -13.61 18.60
C LEU A 70 7.13 -15.14 18.53
N GLU A 71 6.14 -15.79 19.14
CA GLU A 71 6.01 -17.24 19.08
C GLU A 71 5.71 -17.73 17.67
N THR A 72 4.78 -17.07 16.96
CA THR A 72 4.47 -17.39 15.57
C THR A 72 5.66 -17.20 14.62
N SER A 73 6.47 -16.15 14.83
CA SER A 73 7.72 -15.95 14.09
C SER A 73 8.72 -17.09 14.32
N ARG A 74 8.89 -17.52 15.58
CA ARG A 74 9.76 -18.65 15.93
C ARG A 74 9.27 -19.95 15.32
N LEU A 75 7.96 -20.21 15.43
CA LEU A 75 7.30 -21.37 14.83
C LEU A 75 7.50 -21.43 13.32
N ALA A 76 7.33 -20.30 12.63
CA ALA A 76 7.50 -20.22 11.18
C ALA A 76 8.95 -20.49 10.73
N SER A 77 9.92 -20.36 11.62
CA SER A 77 11.34 -20.65 11.36
C SER A 77 11.80 -22.02 11.86
N ALA A 78 10.93 -22.81 12.49
CA ALA A 78 11.28 -24.10 13.07
C ALA A 78 11.54 -25.17 12.01
N SER A 79 12.45 -26.11 12.28
CA SER A 79 12.81 -27.19 11.33
C SER A 79 11.69 -28.18 11.04
N PHE A 80 10.62 -28.19 11.84
CA PHE A 80 9.42 -29.00 11.64
C PHE A 80 8.19 -28.13 11.30
N ALA A 81 8.41 -26.86 10.99
CA ALA A 81 7.43 -26.06 10.26
C ALA A 81 7.21 -26.70 8.87
N PRO A 82 6.05 -26.51 8.23
CA PRO A 82 5.84 -26.98 6.88
C PRO A 82 6.97 -26.51 5.94
N ASP A 83 7.72 -27.47 5.37
CA ASP A 83 8.96 -27.27 4.59
C ASP A 83 8.70 -26.61 3.22
N GLU A 84 7.44 -26.57 2.79
CA GLU A 84 7.04 -25.70 1.69
C GLU A 84 6.69 -24.35 2.28
N SER A 85 7.46 -23.30 1.99
CA SER A 85 7.03 -21.93 2.19
C SER A 85 5.99 -21.63 1.11
N PRO A 86 4.70 -21.95 1.32
CA PRO A 86 3.75 -22.03 0.25
C PRO A 86 3.45 -20.59 -0.14
N ALA A 87 3.18 -20.38 -1.42
CA ALA A 87 2.48 -19.17 -1.78
C ALA A 87 1.15 -19.19 -0.99
N VAL A 88 0.94 -18.23 -0.09
CA VAL A 88 -0.28 -18.15 0.72
C VAL A 88 -1.30 -17.29 -0.02
N ASN A 89 -2.54 -17.77 -0.11
CA ASN A 89 -3.64 -16.99 -0.62
C ASN A 89 -4.26 -16.20 0.53
N ILE A 90 -4.26 -14.88 0.36
CA ILE A 90 -4.78 -13.94 1.35
C ILE A 90 -5.75 -12.97 0.68
N ALA A 91 -6.55 -12.29 1.50
CA ALA A 91 -7.34 -11.14 1.09
C ALA A 91 -6.75 -9.86 1.71
N ILE A 92 -6.71 -8.78 0.94
CA ILE A 92 -6.29 -7.46 1.41
C ILE A 92 -7.42 -6.47 1.11
N VAL A 93 -7.89 -5.78 2.14
CA VAL A 93 -9.00 -4.82 2.05
C VAL A 93 -8.70 -3.53 2.82
N GLY A 94 -9.43 -2.46 2.51
CA GLY A 94 -9.30 -1.16 3.18
C GLY A 94 -8.42 -0.16 2.41
N GLU A 95 -7.62 0.64 3.13
CA GLU A 95 -6.78 1.73 2.61
C GLU A 95 -5.48 1.27 1.93
N VAL A 96 -5.63 0.36 0.97
CA VAL A 96 -4.58 -0.05 0.04
C VAL A 96 -4.89 0.41 -1.37
N PHE A 97 -3.87 0.50 -2.22
CA PHE A 97 -4.04 0.94 -3.61
C PHE A 97 -4.85 -0.05 -4.44
N ARG A 98 -4.57 -1.35 -4.28
CA ARG A 98 -5.27 -2.42 -4.97
C ARG A 98 -5.80 -3.39 -3.91
N PRO A 99 -7.06 -3.27 -3.48
CA PRO A 99 -7.70 -4.28 -2.64
C PRO A 99 -8.08 -5.50 -3.48
N GLY A 100 -8.04 -6.68 -2.88
CA GLY A 100 -8.35 -7.93 -3.57
C GLY A 100 -7.67 -9.15 -2.95
N THR A 101 -7.76 -10.27 -3.65
CA THR A 101 -7.10 -11.52 -3.28
C THR A 101 -5.71 -11.59 -3.89
N TYR A 102 -4.73 -12.01 -3.10
CA TYR A 102 -3.34 -12.09 -3.51
C TYR A 102 -2.73 -13.42 -3.11
N THR A 103 -1.86 -13.93 -3.98
CA THR A 103 -1.01 -15.07 -3.68
C THR A 103 0.38 -14.51 -3.35
N VAL A 104 0.77 -14.60 -2.08
CA VAL A 104 2.01 -14.00 -1.58
C VAL A 104 3.05 -15.08 -1.34
N THR A 105 4.19 -14.96 -2.01
CA THR A 105 5.36 -15.81 -1.78
C THR A 105 6.38 -15.07 -0.92
N GLY A 106 7.07 -15.81 -0.06
CA GLY A 106 8.19 -15.28 0.73
C GLY A 106 9.45 -14.91 -0.05
N THR A 107 9.51 -15.27 -1.34
CA THR A 107 10.56 -14.82 -2.25
C THR A 107 10.15 -13.53 -2.96
N ALA A 108 10.97 -12.49 -2.81
CA ALA A 108 10.87 -11.29 -3.62
C ALA A 108 11.48 -11.57 -5.00
N ARG A 109 10.66 -11.97 -5.98
CA ARG A 109 11.06 -11.76 -7.39
C ARG A 109 10.84 -10.29 -7.71
N THR A 110 11.84 -9.45 -7.46
CA THR A 110 11.89 -8.09 -8.00
C THR A 110 13.24 -7.91 -8.67
N SER A 111 13.23 -7.99 -9.99
CA SER A 111 14.39 -7.89 -10.88
C SER A 111 14.85 -6.45 -11.13
N GLU A 112 14.63 -5.52 -10.19
CA GLU A 112 15.00 -4.12 -10.34
C GLU A 112 16.01 -3.68 -9.27
N ALA A 113 17.10 -3.06 -9.74
CA ALA A 113 18.15 -2.52 -8.93
C ALA A 113 17.62 -1.34 -8.09
N GLY A 114 17.63 -1.47 -6.76
CA GLY A 114 17.23 -0.40 -5.84
C GLY A 114 16.38 -0.83 -4.65
N VAL A 115 15.84 -2.06 -4.65
CA VAL A 115 15.05 -2.58 -3.52
C VAL A 115 15.98 -3.19 -2.45
N PRO A 116 15.95 -2.74 -1.18
CA PRO A 116 16.63 -3.43 -0.08
C PRO A 116 16.02 -4.83 0.09
N GLY A 117 16.82 -5.90 -0.08
CA GLY A 117 16.38 -7.28 0.13
C GLY A 117 16.51 -8.24 -1.07
N GLY A 118 17.20 -7.86 -2.15
CA GLY A 118 17.44 -8.69 -3.35
C GLY A 118 18.35 -9.91 -3.19
N LEU A 119 18.27 -10.65 -2.07
CA LEU A 119 18.79 -12.02 -2.00
C LEU A 119 17.62 -13.00 -2.26
N ASN A 120 17.83 -13.94 -3.18
CA ASN A 120 17.00 -15.14 -3.30
C ASN A 120 17.16 -15.98 -2.01
N VAL A 121 16.46 -15.61 -0.95
CA VAL A 121 16.32 -16.44 0.25
C VAL A 121 15.08 -17.30 0.04
N THR A 122 15.28 -18.48 -0.53
CA THR A 122 14.27 -19.54 -0.52
C THR A 122 13.97 -19.89 0.95
N GLY A 123 12.70 -19.93 1.33
CA GLY A 123 12.26 -20.38 2.67
C GLY A 123 11.93 -19.29 3.69
N ARG A 124 11.94 -17.99 3.33
CA ARG A 124 11.40 -16.98 4.24
C ARG A 124 9.87 -17.04 4.19
N PRO A 125 9.14 -17.03 5.32
CA PRO A 125 7.68 -17.03 5.28
C PRO A 125 7.12 -15.70 4.75
N PRO A 126 5.96 -15.70 4.08
CA PRO A 126 5.31 -14.47 3.61
C PRO A 126 4.87 -13.60 4.79
N THR A 127 5.09 -12.29 4.71
CA THR A 127 4.79 -11.34 5.79
C THR A 127 3.81 -10.25 5.36
N VAL A 128 3.24 -9.54 6.32
CA VAL A 128 2.27 -8.47 6.07
C VAL A 128 2.86 -7.35 5.22
N THR A 129 4.09 -6.93 5.50
CA THR A 129 4.75 -5.88 4.70
C THR A 129 4.86 -6.31 3.24
N ARG A 130 5.19 -7.59 2.96
CA ARG A 130 5.24 -8.12 1.61
C ARG A 130 3.86 -8.14 0.94
N ALA A 131 2.82 -8.54 1.66
CA ALA A 131 1.45 -8.52 1.15
C ALA A 131 1.00 -7.10 0.76
N ILE A 132 1.27 -6.11 1.61
CA ILE A 132 0.94 -4.71 1.35
C ILE A 132 1.69 -4.18 0.12
N GLN A 133 2.97 -4.52 -0.04
CA GLN A 133 3.73 -4.18 -1.26
C GLN A 133 3.10 -4.77 -2.52
N VAL A 134 2.69 -6.05 -2.47
CA VAL A 134 2.00 -6.71 -3.59
C VAL A 134 0.65 -6.04 -3.91
N ALA A 135 -0.03 -5.49 -2.90
CA ALA A 135 -1.24 -4.66 -3.06
C ALA A 135 -0.95 -3.27 -3.68
N GLY A 136 0.30 -2.97 -4.03
CA GLY A 136 0.73 -1.67 -4.51
C GLY A 136 0.88 -0.63 -3.40
N GLY A 137 1.03 -1.07 -2.16
CA GLY A 137 1.23 -0.21 -1.01
C GLY A 137 -0.06 0.33 -0.38
N ILE A 138 0.12 1.12 0.68
CA ILE A 138 -0.94 1.81 1.41
C ILE A 138 -1.29 3.16 0.78
N LYS A 139 -2.51 3.63 0.99
CA LYS A 139 -2.93 5.00 0.66
C LYS A 139 -2.49 6.00 1.73
N SER A 140 -2.52 7.30 1.40
CA SER A 140 -2.16 8.40 2.30
C SER A 140 -3.00 8.45 3.59
N MET A 141 -4.24 7.96 3.53
CA MET A 141 -5.20 7.94 4.65
C MET A 141 -5.18 6.61 5.44
N ALA A 142 -4.22 5.72 5.21
CA ALA A 142 -4.14 4.44 5.91
C ALA A 142 -3.69 4.58 7.37
N ASN A 143 -4.39 3.92 8.29
CA ASN A 143 -3.96 3.74 9.67
C ASN A 143 -3.05 2.52 9.79
N ILE A 144 -1.75 2.74 9.71
CA ILE A 144 -0.74 1.68 9.82
C ILE A 144 -0.43 1.24 11.25
N ALA A 145 -0.98 1.93 12.25
CA ALA A 145 -0.78 1.58 13.66
C ALA A 145 -1.75 0.52 14.17
N GLN A 146 -2.85 0.29 13.44
CA GLN A 146 -3.92 -0.63 13.83
C GLN A 146 -4.37 -1.46 12.63
N ILE A 147 -3.43 -2.14 11.97
CA ILE A 147 -3.78 -3.06 10.89
C ILE A 147 -4.32 -4.34 11.54
N GLU A 148 -5.47 -4.81 11.09
CA GLU A 148 -6.08 -6.03 11.62
C GLU A 148 -5.77 -7.21 10.71
N ILE A 149 -5.41 -8.33 11.31
CA ILE A 149 -5.29 -9.63 10.64
C ILE A 149 -6.39 -10.53 11.16
N ARG A 150 -7.24 -11.01 10.26
CA ARG A 150 -8.27 -11.99 10.53
C ARG A 150 -7.82 -13.33 9.97
N ARG A 151 -7.57 -14.27 10.87
CA ARG A 151 -6.99 -15.58 10.55
C ARG A 151 -8.03 -16.68 10.76
N PRO A 152 -8.37 -17.46 9.72
CA PRO A 152 -9.25 -18.60 9.89
C PRO A 152 -8.54 -19.71 10.68
N THR A 153 -9.25 -20.27 11.67
CA THR A 153 -8.78 -21.43 12.44
C THR A 153 -9.37 -22.73 11.91
N ARG A 154 -8.78 -23.87 12.29
CA ARG A 154 -9.30 -25.21 11.90
C ARG A 154 -10.69 -25.51 12.46
N THR A 155 -11.11 -24.82 13.51
CA THR A 155 -12.45 -24.96 14.10
C THR A 155 -13.50 -24.15 13.35
N GLY A 156 -13.09 -23.30 12.39
CA GLY A 156 -13.98 -22.40 11.65
C GLY A 156 -14.18 -21.03 12.30
N GLU A 157 -13.58 -20.79 13.48
CA GLU A 157 -13.57 -19.48 14.12
C GLU A 157 -12.49 -18.59 13.50
N GLU A 158 -12.68 -17.26 13.53
CA GLU A 158 -11.66 -16.31 13.12
C GLU A 158 -10.92 -15.76 14.35
N GLN A 159 -9.60 -15.87 14.33
CA GLN A 159 -8.74 -15.15 15.25
C GLN A 159 -8.43 -13.78 14.67
N VAL A 160 -8.73 -12.72 15.43
CA VAL A 160 -8.44 -11.34 15.05
C VAL A 160 -7.35 -10.79 15.95
N PHE A 161 -6.31 -10.22 15.35
CA PHE A 161 -5.23 -9.56 16.08
C PHE A 161 -4.73 -8.34 15.32
N GLU A 162 -4.25 -7.34 16.07
CA GLU A 162 -3.76 -6.08 15.53
C GLU A 162 -2.23 -6.08 15.43
N ILE A 163 -1.72 -5.39 14.42
CA ILE A 163 -0.29 -5.08 14.25
C ILE A 163 -0.07 -3.58 14.10
N ASP A 164 1.06 -3.10 14.61
CA ASP A 164 1.50 -1.70 14.50
C ASP A 164 2.72 -1.60 13.56
N LEU A 165 2.47 -1.41 12.25
CA LEU A 165 3.55 -1.21 11.28
C LEU A 165 4.26 0.14 11.43
N ARG A 166 3.67 1.10 12.16
CA ARG A 166 4.39 2.34 12.51
C ARG A 166 5.51 2.03 13.50
N ALA A 167 5.33 1.11 14.45
CA ALA A 167 6.42 0.66 15.31
C ALA A 167 7.53 -0.05 14.51
N LEU A 168 7.19 -0.80 13.45
CA LEU A 168 8.18 -1.33 12.52
C LEU A 168 8.98 -0.22 11.82
N LEU A 169 8.30 0.82 11.31
CA LEU A 169 8.98 1.91 10.60
C LEU A 169 9.83 2.79 11.50
N LEU A 170 9.29 3.19 12.65
CA LEU A 170 9.91 4.18 13.54
C LEU A 170 10.96 3.56 14.45
N GLN A 171 10.74 2.34 14.89
CA GLN A 171 11.54 1.67 15.93
C GLN A 171 12.29 0.46 15.39
N GLY A 172 12.03 0.04 14.15
CA GLY A 172 12.59 -1.19 13.59
C GLY A 172 12.05 -2.45 14.26
N ASP A 173 10.86 -2.40 14.88
CA ASP A 173 10.28 -3.57 15.56
C ASP A 173 9.76 -4.59 14.54
N LEU A 174 10.63 -5.53 14.15
CA LEU A 174 10.32 -6.60 13.20
C LEU A 174 9.23 -7.55 13.70
N ARG A 175 8.89 -7.55 15.00
CA ARG A 175 7.81 -8.39 15.53
C ARG A 175 6.44 -7.97 15.00
N GLN A 176 6.31 -6.73 14.52
CA GLN A 176 5.08 -6.20 13.93
C GLN A 176 4.89 -6.66 12.48
N ASP A 177 5.91 -7.23 11.84
CA ASP A 177 5.79 -7.84 10.51
C ASP A 177 5.30 -9.28 10.62
N ALA A 178 4.02 -9.44 10.96
CA ALA A 178 3.45 -10.76 11.21
C ALA A 178 3.59 -11.69 10.00
N VAL A 179 3.87 -12.96 10.29
CA VAL A 179 3.88 -14.02 9.29
C VAL A 179 2.45 -14.38 8.90
N LEU A 180 2.20 -14.45 7.59
CA LEU A 180 0.90 -14.76 7.01
C LEU A 180 0.67 -16.26 6.86
N GLN A 181 -0.60 -16.65 6.93
CA GLN A 181 -1.08 -18.00 6.69
C GLN A 181 -2.12 -18.03 5.56
N GLU A 182 -2.37 -19.23 5.05
CA GLU A 182 -3.43 -19.47 4.07
C GLU A 182 -4.78 -19.00 4.62
N GLY A 183 -5.48 -18.18 3.83
CA GLY A 183 -6.80 -17.65 4.17
C GLY A 183 -6.79 -16.40 5.06
N ASP A 184 -5.62 -15.87 5.44
CA ASP A 184 -5.57 -14.62 6.21
C ASP A 184 -6.24 -13.47 5.43
N THR A 185 -6.98 -12.63 6.15
CA THR A 185 -7.51 -11.37 5.64
C THR A 185 -6.84 -10.21 6.37
N ILE A 186 -6.18 -9.34 5.60
CA ILE A 186 -5.53 -8.13 6.09
C ILE A 186 -6.47 -6.96 5.86
N VAL A 187 -6.85 -6.28 6.94
CA VAL A 187 -7.69 -5.09 6.90
C VAL A 187 -6.83 -3.89 7.26
N VAL A 188 -6.70 -2.95 6.33
CA VAL A 188 -5.99 -1.68 6.54
C VAL A 188 -7.04 -0.58 6.77
N PRO A 189 -7.27 -0.13 8.01
CA PRO A 189 -8.31 0.85 8.28
C PRO A 189 -7.94 2.24 7.76
N THR A 190 -8.97 3.06 7.54
CA THR A 190 -8.79 4.50 7.29
C THR A 190 -8.51 5.22 8.61
N ALA A 191 -7.51 6.09 8.61
CA ALA A 191 -7.19 6.91 9.76
C ALA A 191 -8.27 7.98 9.98
N THR A 192 -8.82 8.03 11.20
CA THR A 192 -9.86 9.01 11.57
C THR A 192 -9.29 10.41 11.82
N ALA A 193 -7.99 10.50 12.10
CA ALA A 193 -7.22 11.73 12.21
C ALA A 193 -5.76 11.42 11.86
N LEU A 194 -5.23 12.04 10.81
CA LEU A 194 -3.80 12.04 10.53
C LEU A 194 -3.25 13.41 10.87
N ASP A 195 -2.23 13.42 11.72
CA ASP A 195 -1.35 14.57 11.82
C ASP A 195 -0.68 14.78 10.45
N PRO A 196 -0.76 15.97 9.83
CA PRO A 196 -0.11 16.26 8.55
C PRO A 196 1.37 15.86 8.51
N GLU A 197 2.08 15.94 9.64
CA GLU A 197 3.48 15.49 9.74
C GLU A 197 3.61 13.98 9.56
N GLN A 198 2.69 13.19 10.13
CA GLN A 198 2.69 11.73 10.06
C GLN A 198 2.35 11.21 8.65
N ALA A 199 1.42 11.88 7.95
CA ALA A 199 1.06 11.54 6.58
C ALA A 199 2.26 11.63 5.61
N SER A 200 3.14 12.61 5.81
CA SER A 200 4.36 12.77 5.00
C SER A 200 5.38 11.65 5.24
N LEU A 201 5.52 11.20 6.49
CA LEU A 201 6.42 10.11 6.84
C LEU A 201 5.95 8.77 6.28
N TYR A 202 4.64 8.52 6.34
CA TYR A 202 4.04 7.30 5.79
C TYR A 202 4.08 7.27 4.27
N GLY A 203 3.96 8.43 3.60
CA GLY A 203 4.11 8.53 2.14
C GLY A 203 5.47 8.05 1.61
N SER A 204 6.54 8.07 2.43
CA SER A 204 7.89 7.60 2.06
C SER A 204 8.22 6.18 2.53
N ALA A 205 7.29 5.48 3.16
CA ALA A 205 7.52 4.15 3.70
C ALA A 205 7.83 3.12 2.61
N SER A 206 8.54 2.04 2.97
CA SER A 206 8.85 0.90 2.09
C SER A 206 7.62 0.09 1.63
N PHE A 207 6.44 0.49 2.08
CA PHE A 207 5.13 -0.06 1.72
C PHE A 207 4.21 1.00 1.11
N SER A 208 4.75 2.13 0.66
CA SER A 208 4.08 3.07 -0.24
C SER A 208 4.31 2.64 -1.70
N PRO A 209 3.43 3.04 -2.66
CA PRO A 209 3.63 2.71 -4.07
C PRO A 209 4.93 3.32 -4.61
N ASP A 210 5.55 2.69 -5.61
CA ASP A 210 6.74 3.26 -6.26
C ASP A 210 6.46 4.58 -6.98
N SER A 211 5.23 4.74 -7.49
CA SER A 211 4.75 5.96 -8.15
C SER A 211 3.28 6.24 -7.86
N ILE A 212 2.93 7.52 -7.88
CA ILE A 212 1.56 8.04 -7.89
C ILE A 212 1.30 8.67 -9.26
N ARG A 213 0.04 8.66 -9.68
CA ARG A 213 -0.40 9.29 -10.93
C ARG A 213 -1.15 10.56 -10.61
N VAL A 214 -0.70 11.67 -11.16
CA VAL A 214 -1.38 12.97 -11.05
C VAL A 214 -1.72 13.47 -12.44
N THR A 215 -2.79 14.24 -12.59
CA THR A 215 -3.16 14.79 -13.90
C THR A 215 -2.82 16.26 -13.93
N VAL A 216 -1.94 16.67 -14.84
CA VAL A 216 -1.61 18.08 -15.06
C VAL A 216 -2.32 18.53 -16.33
N VAL A 217 -3.22 19.51 -16.21
CA VAL A 217 -4.04 19.99 -17.33
C VAL A 217 -3.96 21.50 -17.52
N GLY A 218 -4.26 21.95 -18.73
CA GLY A 218 -4.28 23.37 -19.08
C GLY A 218 -2.98 23.82 -19.73
N GLU A 219 -2.50 25.00 -19.36
CA GLU A 219 -1.40 25.69 -20.04
C GLU A 219 0.00 25.24 -19.57
N VAL A 220 0.28 23.95 -19.75
CA VAL A 220 1.62 23.34 -19.56
C VAL A 220 2.19 22.92 -20.91
N ILE A 221 3.46 22.48 -20.94
CA ILE A 221 4.07 21.96 -22.18
C ILE A 221 3.49 20.57 -22.51
N GLU A 222 3.47 19.66 -21.53
CA GLU A 222 2.99 18.29 -21.68
C GLU A 222 1.80 18.05 -20.75
N ALA A 223 0.59 18.38 -21.22
CA ALA A 223 -0.63 18.11 -20.47
C ALA A 223 -0.98 16.62 -20.53
N GLY A 224 -1.39 16.05 -19.40
CA GLY A 224 -1.75 14.64 -19.30
C GLY A 224 -1.54 14.06 -17.91
N VAL A 225 -1.54 12.73 -17.84
CA VAL A 225 -1.19 11.98 -16.64
C VAL A 225 0.33 11.96 -16.51
N VAL A 226 0.82 12.36 -15.34
CA VAL A 226 2.23 12.38 -14.97
C VAL A 226 2.44 11.36 -13.85
N GLU A 227 3.39 10.45 -14.03
CA GLU A 227 3.80 9.51 -13.00
C GLU A 227 4.98 10.10 -12.23
N ILE A 228 4.81 10.24 -10.91
CA ILE A 228 5.81 10.83 -10.01
C ILE A 228 5.95 9.98 -8.75
N PRO A 229 7.10 10.01 -8.06
CA PRO A 229 7.24 9.34 -6.77
C PRO A 229 6.22 9.86 -5.73
N PRO A 230 5.88 9.07 -4.69
CA PRO A 230 5.15 9.59 -3.53
C PRO A 230 5.87 10.78 -2.88
N ASN A 231 5.14 11.58 -2.10
CA ASN A 231 5.63 12.79 -1.45
C ASN A 231 6.20 13.86 -2.41
N THR A 232 5.92 13.76 -3.71
CA THR A 232 6.32 14.77 -4.68
C THR A 232 5.47 16.04 -4.51
N PRO A 233 6.08 17.23 -4.34
CA PRO A 233 5.34 18.48 -4.21
C PRO A 233 4.73 18.93 -5.54
N MET A 234 3.68 19.75 -5.47
CA MET A 234 2.93 20.24 -6.63
C MET A 234 3.81 20.89 -7.71
N ASN A 235 4.78 21.72 -7.31
CA ASN A 235 5.70 22.38 -8.23
C ASN A 235 6.49 21.37 -9.07
N GLN A 236 6.94 20.28 -8.46
CA GLN A 236 7.72 19.26 -9.14
C GLN A 236 6.86 18.54 -10.20
N ALA A 237 5.57 18.32 -9.94
CA ALA A 237 4.67 17.74 -10.94
C ALA A 237 4.46 18.66 -12.15
N ILE A 238 4.38 19.98 -11.94
CA ILE A 238 4.33 20.96 -13.04
C ILE A 238 5.62 20.92 -13.86
N LEU A 239 6.78 20.81 -13.19
CA LEU A 239 8.07 20.68 -13.87
C LEU A 239 8.18 19.35 -14.64
N SER A 240 7.67 18.25 -14.07
CA SER A 240 7.59 16.95 -14.74
C SER A 240 6.68 16.99 -15.98
N ALA A 241 5.68 17.87 -16.02
CA ALA A 241 4.86 18.17 -17.20
C ALA A 241 5.55 19.14 -18.21
N GLY A 242 6.87 19.32 -18.09
CA GLY A 242 7.66 20.26 -18.90
C GLY A 242 7.54 21.73 -18.48
N GLY A 243 6.82 22.03 -17.41
CA GLY A 243 6.61 23.39 -16.92
C GLY A 243 5.52 24.17 -17.65
N PHE A 244 5.49 25.47 -17.42
CA PHE A 244 4.49 26.37 -18.02
C PHE A 244 4.78 26.68 -19.50
N ASN A 245 3.76 26.61 -20.34
CA ASN A 245 3.87 27.12 -21.71
C ASN A 245 3.78 28.67 -21.74
N THR A 246 3.93 29.26 -22.93
CA THR A 246 3.93 30.74 -23.11
C THR A 246 2.59 31.40 -22.81
N ARG A 247 1.49 30.64 -22.78
CA ARG A 247 0.11 31.11 -22.56
C ARG A 247 -0.35 30.92 -21.11
N ALA A 248 0.49 30.37 -20.24
CA ALA A 248 0.14 30.03 -18.86
C ALA A 248 0.01 31.24 -17.91
N ARG A 249 -0.92 31.16 -16.96
CA ARG A 249 -0.91 31.96 -15.72
C ARG A 249 0.14 31.38 -14.78
N ARG A 250 1.27 32.08 -14.64
CA ARG A 250 2.40 31.61 -13.81
C ARG A 250 2.25 31.92 -12.32
N GLY A 251 1.30 32.77 -11.93
CA GLY A 251 1.17 33.22 -10.53
C GLY A 251 0.32 32.31 -9.65
N THR A 252 -0.57 31.51 -10.22
CA THR A 252 -1.51 30.66 -9.46
C THR A 252 -1.90 29.43 -10.27
N VAL A 253 -1.99 28.29 -9.61
CA VAL A 253 -2.61 27.07 -10.14
C VAL A 253 -3.78 26.65 -9.28
N ARG A 254 -4.65 25.79 -9.82
CA ARG A 254 -5.72 25.16 -9.04
C ARG A 254 -5.34 23.72 -8.78
N LEU A 255 -5.32 23.31 -7.52
CA LEU A 255 -5.24 21.92 -7.12
C LEU A 255 -6.66 21.41 -6.86
N VAL A 256 -7.03 20.33 -7.52
CA VAL A 256 -8.31 19.64 -7.33
C VAL A 256 -8.02 18.26 -6.79
N ARG A 257 -8.54 17.98 -5.59
CA ARG A 257 -8.38 16.71 -4.88
C ARG A 257 -9.74 16.09 -4.62
N LEU A 258 -9.88 14.81 -4.97
CA LEU A 258 -11.07 14.02 -4.68
C LEU A 258 -10.88 13.32 -3.32
N ASN A 259 -11.74 13.63 -2.38
CA ASN A 259 -11.76 12.95 -1.09
C ASN A 259 -12.37 11.54 -1.21
N PRO A 260 -12.04 10.62 -0.29
CA PRO A 260 -12.61 9.27 -0.27
C PRO A 260 -14.15 9.23 -0.17
N ASP A 261 -14.78 10.27 0.40
CA ASP A 261 -16.24 10.41 0.51
C ASP A 261 -16.92 10.90 -0.78
N GLY A 262 -16.14 11.11 -1.85
CA GLY A 262 -16.61 11.60 -3.14
C GLY A 262 -16.72 13.14 -3.22
N THR A 263 -16.41 13.87 -2.15
CA THR A 263 -16.33 15.33 -2.19
C THR A 263 -15.06 15.79 -2.90
N VAL A 264 -15.09 16.99 -3.47
CA VAL A 264 -13.95 17.57 -4.19
C VAL A 264 -13.51 18.84 -3.46
N ILE A 265 -12.24 18.89 -3.11
CA ILE A 265 -11.58 20.10 -2.61
C ILE A 265 -10.89 20.77 -3.80
N GLU A 266 -11.15 22.07 -3.96
CA GLU A 266 -10.44 22.90 -4.93
C GLU A 266 -9.73 24.04 -4.20
N GLU A 267 -8.41 24.09 -4.36
CA GLU A 267 -7.56 25.10 -3.76
C GLU A 267 -6.84 25.90 -4.84
N ARG A 268 -6.74 27.22 -4.65
CA ARG A 268 -5.94 28.10 -5.49
C ARG A 268 -4.62 28.37 -4.80
N ILE A 269 -3.55 27.87 -5.40
CA ILE A 269 -2.23 27.87 -4.80
C ILE A 269 -1.34 28.84 -5.58
N PRO A 270 -0.79 29.88 -4.92
CA PRO A 270 0.23 30.74 -5.52
C PRO A 270 1.46 29.91 -5.90
N ILE A 271 2.06 30.20 -7.05
CA ILE A 271 3.26 29.49 -7.49
C ILE A 271 4.52 30.27 -7.13
N ASP A 272 5.36 29.61 -6.35
CA ASP A 272 6.77 29.95 -6.19
C ASP A 272 7.60 28.67 -6.32
N PHE A 273 8.41 28.55 -7.38
CA PHE A 273 9.25 27.39 -7.62
C PHE A 273 10.48 27.32 -6.69
N ALA A 274 10.80 28.38 -5.95
CA ALA A 274 11.81 28.35 -4.90
C ALA A 274 11.29 27.76 -3.59
N GLU A 275 9.96 27.62 -3.45
CA GLU A 275 9.29 27.10 -2.26
C GLU A 275 9.50 25.58 -2.14
N GLY A 276 9.92 25.13 -0.95
CA GLY A 276 9.99 23.71 -0.57
C GLY A 276 8.60 23.11 -0.33
N ILE A 277 8.49 22.05 0.47
CA ILE A 277 7.18 21.49 0.87
C ILE A 277 6.52 22.46 1.87
N SER A 278 5.36 23.01 1.52
CA SER A 278 4.58 23.92 2.38
C SER A 278 3.09 23.91 1.99
N GLU A 279 2.25 24.69 2.67
CA GLU A 279 0.84 24.88 2.26
C GLU A 279 0.72 25.49 0.87
N GLN A 280 1.71 26.28 0.44
CA GLN A 280 1.77 26.89 -0.90
C GLN A 280 2.45 25.97 -1.93
N ASN A 281 2.93 24.81 -1.52
CA ASN A 281 3.47 23.78 -2.39
C ASN A 281 3.23 22.39 -1.77
N PRO A 282 1.96 21.97 -1.69
CA PRO A 282 1.59 20.76 -0.96
C PRO A 282 2.10 19.51 -1.68
N ILE A 283 2.31 18.45 -0.90
CA ILE A 283 2.55 17.11 -1.45
C ILE A 283 1.30 16.65 -2.21
N LEU A 284 1.51 16.11 -3.41
CA LEU A 284 0.43 15.58 -4.21
C LEU A 284 0.04 14.17 -3.76
N GLN A 285 -1.24 13.87 -3.91
CA GLN A 285 -1.83 12.57 -3.70
C GLN A 285 -2.18 11.92 -5.04
N ASN A 286 -2.28 10.60 -5.04
CA ASN A 286 -2.68 9.90 -6.24
C ASN A 286 -4.07 10.35 -6.72
N ASN A 287 -4.19 10.57 -8.02
CA ASN A 287 -5.34 11.14 -8.73
C ASN A 287 -5.60 12.64 -8.47
N ASP A 288 -4.68 13.37 -7.83
CA ASP A 288 -4.76 14.84 -7.80
C ASP A 288 -4.75 15.41 -9.23
N VAL A 289 -5.49 16.49 -9.43
CA VAL A 289 -5.53 17.23 -10.70
C VAL A 289 -4.98 18.63 -10.50
N VAL A 290 -3.88 18.94 -11.18
CA VAL A 290 -3.27 20.27 -11.19
C VAL A 290 -3.70 20.99 -12.46
N ILE A 291 -4.45 22.09 -12.31
CA ILE A 291 -4.99 22.87 -13.42
C ILE A 291 -4.24 24.19 -13.55
N VAL A 292 -3.58 24.37 -14.68
CA VAL A 292 -2.89 25.62 -15.04
C VAL A 292 -3.77 26.46 -15.96
N GLY A 293 -4.20 27.63 -15.47
CA GLY A 293 -5.04 28.54 -16.23
C GLY A 293 -4.30 29.33 -17.31
N ARG A 294 -5.04 29.94 -18.26
CA ARG A 294 -4.50 30.80 -19.33
C ARG A 294 -4.34 32.26 -18.92
N SER A 295 -3.22 32.91 -19.26
CA SER A 295 -2.93 34.30 -18.90
C SER A 295 -3.94 35.31 -19.48
N ASN A 296 -4.22 36.40 -18.75
CA ASN A 296 -5.20 37.42 -19.14
C ASN A 296 -4.76 38.28 -20.34
N LEU A 297 -3.48 38.22 -20.74
CA LEU A 297 -2.98 38.87 -21.97
C LEU A 297 -3.30 38.03 -23.22
N ALA A 298 -3.33 36.69 -23.11
CA ALA A 298 -3.62 35.80 -24.23
C ALA A 298 -5.12 35.76 -24.60
N SER A 299 -6.02 36.24 -23.74
CA SER A 299 -7.46 36.36 -24.06
C SER A 299 -7.82 37.59 -24.88
N ILE A 300 -6.92 38.59 -24.99
CA ILE A 300 -7.21 39.88 -25.65
C ILE A 300 -6.69 39.89 -27.11
N SER A 301 -5.61 39.16 -27.44
CA SER A 301 -5.08 39.15 -28.81
C SER A 301 -5.99 38.45 -29.81
N ASP A 302 -6.70 37.40 -29.40
CA ASP A 302 -7.64 36.69 -30.29
C ASP A 302 -8.86 37.56 -30.65
N THR A 303 -9.29 38.45 -29.75
CA THR A 303 -10.39 39.38 -30.02
C THR A 303 -10.00 40.63 -30.81
N LEU A 304 -8.72 41.02 -30.80
CA LEU A 304 -8.23 42.16 -31.59
C LEU A 304 -7.82 41.76 -33.02
N GLY A 305 -7.53 40.48 -33.26
CA GLY A 305 -7.26 39.93 -34.60
C GLY A 305 -8.51 39.80 -35.48
N THR A 306 -9.73 39.84 -34.93
CA THR A 306 -10.98 39.71 -35.70
C THR A 306 -11.70 41.03 -35.97
N ILE A 307 -11.30 42.13 -35.33
CA ILE A 307 -12.03 43.42 -35.39
C ILE A 307 -11.29 44.48 -36.23
N LEU A 308 -10.02 44.25 -36.62
CA LEU A 308 -9.27 45.16 -37.46
C LEU A 308 -9.11 44.62 -38.89
N THR A 309 -10.19 44.85 -39.67
CA THR A 309 -10.27 45.20 -41.10
C THR A 309 -11.18 44.30 -41.97
N PRO A 310 -11.92 44.87 -42.95
CA PRO A 310 -11.84 46.27 -43.43
C PRO A 310 -13.15 47.05 -43.34
N LEU A 311 -13.05 48.25 -42.77
CA LEU A 311 -14.00 49.35 -42.91
C LEU A 311 -13.67 50.15 -44.19
N ASP A 312 -13.50 49.48 -45.34
CA ASP A 312 -13.17 50.11 -46.65
C ASP A 312 -14.28 49.93 -47.70
N ARG A 313 -15.54 49.76 -47.29
CA ARG A 313 -16.70 49.68 -48.22
C ARG A 313 -17.80 50.69 -47.95
N PHE A 314 -17.48 51.94 -47.64
CA PHE A 314 -18.52 52.99 -47.52
C PHE A 314 -18.29 54.31 -48.26
N PHE A 315 -17.21 54.48 -49.04
CA PHE A 315 -17.06 55.66 -49.92
C PHE A 315 -16.85 55.28 -51.39
N SER A 316 -17.91 54.77 -52.03
CA SER A 316 -18.03 54.83 -53.50
C SER A 316 -19.50 54.81 -53.90
N ILE A 317 -20.23 55.87 -53.52
CA ILE A 317 -21.55 56.19 -54.07
C ILE A 317 -21.61 57.70 -54.27
N LEU A 318 -20.82 58.26 -55.18
CA LEU A 318 -21.03 59.59 -55.77
C LEU A 318 -20.01 59.84 -56.89
N SER A 319 -20.32 59.36 -58.08
CA SER A 319 -19.99 60.02 -59.36
C SER A 319 -20.55 59.19 -60.52
N ALA A 320 -21.81 59.43 -60.86
CA ALA A 320 -22.31 59.10 -62.19
C ALA A 320 -21.90 60.24 -63.14
N PRO A 321 -21.37 59.96 -64.34
CA PRO A 321 -21.12 61.00 -65.33
C PRO A 321 -22.42 61.34 -66.07
N PHE A 322 -22.87 62.58 -65.96
CA PHE A 322 -23.85 63.16 -66.89
C PHE A 322 -23.18 63.32 -68.25
N ARG A 323 -23.73 62.66 -69.27
CA ARG A 323 -23.36 62.80 -70.67
C ARG A 323 -24.32 63.81 -71.30
N ILE A 324 -23.80 64.98 -71.67
CA ILE A 324 -24.55 66.05 -72.35
C ILE A 324 -24.55 65.74 -73.86
N LEU A 325 -25.74 65.73 -74.46
CA LEU A 325 -25.97 65.87 -75.90
C LEU A 325 -26.64 67.23 -76.09
N ASP A 326 -25.94 68.15 -76.76
CA ASP A 326 -26.37 68.87 -77.97
C ASP A 326 -25.20 69.74 -78.47
#